data_AF-A0A4R8ZDR2-F1
#
_entry.id   AF-A0A4R8ZDR2-F1
#
_cell.length_a   1.000
_cell.length_b   1.000
_cell.length_c   1.000
_cell.angle_alpha   90.00
_cell.angle_beta   90.00
_cell.angle_gamma   90.00
#
_symmetry.space_group_name_H-M   'P 1'
#
loop_
_entity.id
_entity.type
_entity.pdbx_description
1 polymer ?
#
loop_
_entity_poly.entity_id
_entity_poly.type
_entity_poly.pdbx_seq_one_letter_code
_entity_poly.pdbx_strand_id
1 'polypeptide(L)'
;MKTVLALLMTVIVVVLPTAQTSQAATAALPSRSSIVQAARSATDYFYAHNGGASSDAGWKWAPYFMGVEALVQETNDPTYRQWLQSWGTRNNWNADAPSSPTSNPDSRAAIQVWQDSANVGVNANLAPSDGFMAEDLSLAPNRYWWIDSMFMGLPLWPRWATRTGKSTYQAKHSQFYNFLKNDGTTPVRPGCTADGLFDVSEQLWWRDCKYVGQRDSLGHKVMWARGNGWVIGAMARTLMVLPPADPQYTEYTEYKTMLQTMAARLAQLQGSDGMWRSSLLSPSLFPAPETSATALFVYAMAYGIRTGLLDSATYLPVITRAWAGLSTISLKSSGFLSNCQGVGEAPAKPSTTTSIAYCVGAFTLAASEVARLSGVLASDTFGRTVTGALGSAELGGSWTAATGFSVARGVAQLTTTPGSTRGTYLNGVSSQDTEVRTSLNLVRPTTGSAYIAVIGRRIGSASYGARIVVAPSGSVKLQIRRTNTTVVDLIVPGLTYTPGNRLQLRLQVTGVSPTAIRAKVWKVGTAEPSTWQVSKSDSTAGLQSVGSIGLVLYSGSNAVPSPLVVSVEELWAGSTR
;
A
#
# COMPACT_ATOMS: atom_id res chain seq x y z
N MET A 1 -66.14 54.66 -38.02
CA MET A 1 -65.28 53.47 -38.24
C MET A 1 -63.82 53.88 -38.09
N LYS A 2 -63.19 53.65 -36.94
CA LYS A 2 -61.72 53.64 -36.79
C LYS A 2 -61.36 52.64 -35.69
N THR A 3 -60.67 51.58 -36.11
CA THR A 3 -60.26 50.41 -35.36
C THR A 3 -59.06 50.74 -34.46
N VAL A 4 -59.09 50.29 -33.21
CA VAL A 4 -57.98 50.41 -32.25
C VAL A 4 -57.09 49.18 -32.38
N LEU A 5 -55.79 49.40 -32.62
CA LEU A 5 -54.75 48.38 -32.68
C LEU A 5 -54.11 48.25 -31.28
N ALA A 6 -54.21 47.08 -30.66
CA ALA A 6 -53.54 46.76 -29.39
C ALA A 6 -52.22 46.01 -29.67
N LEU A 7 -51.13 46.49 -29.07
CA LEU A 7 -49.77 45.98 -29.20
C LEU A 7 -49.58 44.76 -28.29
N LEU A 8 -49.22 43.60 -28.85
CA LEU A 8 -48.81 42.41 -28.10
C LEU A 8 -47.32 42.52 -27.71
N MET A 9 -47.04 42.45 -26.40
CA MET A 9 -45.70 42.27 -25.84
C MET A 9 -45.42 40.77 -25.66
N THR A 10 -44.43 40.25 -26.38
CA THR A 10 -43.97 38.86 -26.27
C THR A 10 -42.90 38.75 -25.17
N VAL A 11 -43.19 38.00 -24.11
CA VAL A 11 -42.22 37.68 -23.04
C VAL A 11 -41.37 36.48 -23.50
N ILE A 12 -40.08 36.71 -23.74
CA ILE A 12 -39.09 35.64 -23.98
C ILE A 12 -38.62 35.11 -22.63
N VAL A 13 -39.02 33.89 -22.28
CA VAL A 13 -38.48 33.15 -21.13
C VAL A 13 -37.14 32.54 -21.56
N VAL A 14 -36.03 33.11 -21.09
CA VAL A 14 -34.69 32.52 -21.23
C VAL A 14 -34.57 31.38 -20.23
N VAL A 15 -34.69 30.14 -20.71
CA VAL A 15 -34.35 28.94 -19.93
C VAL A 15 -32.83 28.81 -19.94
N LEU A 16 -32.18 29.21 -18.84
CA LEU A 16 -30.77 28.94 -18.62
C LEU A 16 -30.58 27.42 -18.43
N PRO A 17 -29.60 26.78 -19.11
CA PRO A 17 -29.34 25.37 -18.88
C PRO A 17 -28.75 25.21 -17.48
N THR A 18 -29.45 24.50 -16.61
CA THR A 18 -28.90 24.02 -15.34
C THR A 18 -27.71 23.12 -15.66
N ALA A 19 -26.50 23.60 -15.36
CA ALA A 19 -25.31 22.78 -15.38
C ALA A 19 -25.52 21.60 -14.41
N GLN A 20 -25.83 20.43 -14.95
CA GLN A 20 -25.65 19.19 -14.21
C GLN A 20 -24.15 19.07 -13.96
N THR A 21 -23.72 19.42 -12.75
CA THR A 21 -22.44 18.96 -12.24
C THR A 21 -22.52 17.43 -12.25
N SER A 22 -21.97 16.79 -13.28
CA SER A 22 -21.65 15.37 -13.22
C SER A 22 -20.70 15.24 -12.04
N GLN A 23 -21.22 14.75 -10.91
CA GLN A 23 -20.39 14.29 -9.82
C GLN A 23 -19.51 13.22 -10.44
N ALA A 24 -18.25 13.56 -10.74
CA ALA A 24 -17.32 12.63 -11.33
C ALA A 24 -17.33 11.42 -10.40
N ALA A 25 -17.83 10.29 -10.91
CA ALA A 25 -17.75 9.04 -10.18
C ALA A 25 -16.30 8.92 -9.73
N THR A 26 -16.05 8.91 -8.41
CA THR A 26 -14.73 8.66 -7.87
C THR A 26 -14.24 7.40 -8.54
N ALA A 27 -13.30 7.54 -9.49
CA ALA A 27 -12.82 6.41 -10.25
C ALA A 27 -12.25 5.44 -9.21
N ALA A 28 -12.95 4.32 -9.01
CA ALA A 28 -12.52 3.30 -8.10
C ALA A 28 -11.38 2.53 -8.78
N LEU A 29 -10.45 2.01 -7.99
CA LEU A 29 -9.47 1.07 -8.54
C LEU A 29 -10.20 -0.16 -9.11
N PRO A 30 -9.69 -0.77 -10.19
CA PRO A 30 -10.19 -2.06 -10.66
C PRO A 30 -10.08 -3.13 -9.57
N SER A 31 -10.77 -4.26 -9.74
CA SER A 31 -10.71 -5.34 -8.75
C SER A 31 -9.29 -5.87 -8.58
N ARG A 32 -8.96 -6.30 -7.35
CA ARG A 32 -7.67 -6.96 -7.05
C ARG A 32 -7.33 -8.05 -8.08
N SER A 33 -8.29 -8.90 -8.45
CA SER A 33 -8.08 -9.97 -9.43
C SER A 33 -7.69 -9.45 -10.81
N SER A 34 -8.32 -8.38 -11.28
CA SER A 34 -7.98 -7.77 -12.58
C SER A 34 -6.57 -7.16 -12.58
N ILE A 35 -6.18 -6.53 -11.47
CA ILE A 35 -4.85 -5.93 -11.30
C ILE A 35 -3.76 -7.02 -11.28
N VAL A 36 -3.99 -8.08 -10.50
CA VAL A 36 -3.08 -9.23 -10.44
C VAL A 36 -2.98 -9.90 -11.82
N GLN A 37 -4.08 -10.05 -12.55
CA GLN A 37 -4.05 -10.63 -13.89
C GLN A 37 -3.25 -9.78 -14.88
N ALA A 38 -3.33 -8.45 -14.80
CA ALA A 38 -2.50 -7.55 -15.60
C ALA A 38 -1.00 -7.74 -15.28
N ALA A 39 -0.65 -7.87 -14.00
CA ALA A 39 0.71 -8.15 -13.54
C ALA A 39 1.26 -9.49 -14.05
N ARG A 40 0.44 -10.55 -13.97
CA ARG A 40 0.78 -11.87 -14.53
C ARG A 40 0.98 -11.78 -16.04
N SER A 41 0.06 -11.14 -16.76
CA SER A 41 0.17 -10.98 -18.22
C SER A 41 1.47 -10.32 -18.66
N ALA A 42 1.87 -9.21 -18.01
CA ALA A 42 3.13 -8.52 -18.33
C ALA A 42 4.38 -9.35 -17.98
N THR A 43 4.37 -9.96 -16.79
CA THR A 43 5.49 -10.75 -16.27
C THR A 43 5.68 -12.01 -17.10
N ASP A 44 4.61 -12.78 -17.32
CA ASP A 44 4.65 -14.05 -18.05
C ASP A 44 5.07 -13.83 -19.51
N TYR A 45 4.52 -12.80 -20.16
CA TYR A 45 4.93 -12.43 -21.52
C TYR A 45 6.43 -12.13 -21.57
N PHE A 46 6.94 -11.30 -20.66
CA PHE A 46 8.34 -10.93 -20.66
C PHE A 46 9.25 -12.15 -20.41
N TYR A 47 8.91 -13.00 -19.44
CA TYR A 47 9.63 -14.24 -19.16
C TYR A 47 9.76 -15.14 -20.40
N ALA A 48 8.62 -15.39 -21.07
CA ALA A 48 8.56 -16.27 -22.23
C ALA A 48 9.35 -15.74 -23.45
N HIS A 49 9.42 -14.42 -23.63
CA HIS A 49 10.01 -13.81 -24.82
C HIS A 49 11.44 -13.28 -24.62
N ASN A 50 11.98 -13.29 -23.39
CA ASN A 50 13.30 -12.71 -23.07
C ASN A 50 14.23 -13.69 -22.32
N GLY A 51 14.07 -15.00 -22.57
CA GLY A 51 15.00 -16.03 -22.10
C GLY A 51 14.79 -16.52 -20.66
N GLY A 52 13.66 -16.16 -20.04
CA GLY A 52 13.26 -16.64 -18.72
C GLY A 52 14.21 -16.24 -17.60
N ALA A 53 14.69 -17.23 -16.82
CA ALA A 53 15.67 -17.01 -15.77
C ALA A 53 16.99 -16.50 -16.35
N SER A 54 17.22 -15.20 -16.41
CA SER A 54 18.42 -14.59 -17.00
C SER A 54 19.73 -14.98 -16.28
N SER A 55 20.87 -15.00 -16.99
CA SER A 55 22.22 -15.07 -16.39
C SER A 55 22.76 -13.70 -15.99
N ASP A 56 21.93 -12.65 -16.08
CA ASP A 56 22.22 -11.31 -15.61
C ASP A 56 21.57 -11.11 -14.23
N ALA A 57 22.40 -10.99 -13.19
CA ALA A 57 22.01 -10.65 -11.82
C ALA A 57 22.08 -9.14 -11.54
N GLY A 58 22.33 -8.31 -12.55
CA GLY A 58 22.47 -6.87 -12.39
C GLY A 58 21.15 -6.10 -12.25
N TRP A 59 21.30 -4.79 -12.04
CA TRP A 59 20.22 -3.82 -11.83
C TRP A 59 19.09 -3.86 -12.86
N LYS A 60 19.32 -4.33 -14.09
CA LYS A 60 18.28 -4.38 -15.13
C LYS A 60 17.24 -5.45 -14.81
N TRP A 61 17.69 -6.60 -14.31
CA TRP A 61 16.84 -7.77 -14.05
C TRP A 61 16.40 -7.88 -12.60
N ALA A 62 17.13 -7.28 -11.66
CA ALA A 62 16.72 -7.31 -10.25
C ALA A 62 15.29 -6.75 -10.03
N PRO A 63 14.88 -5.58 -10.56
CA PRO A 63 13.51 -5.09 -10.39
C PRO A 63 12.46 -6.02 -11.02
N TYR A 64 12.79 -6.70 -12.13
CA TYR A 64 11.92 -7.71 -12.72
C TYR A 64 11.64 -8.84 -11.73
N PHE A 65 12.68 -9.41 -11.12
CA PHE A 65 12.50 -10.49 -10.15
C PHE A 65 11.99 -10.00 -8.78
N MET A 66 12.13 -8.72 -8.42
CA MET A 66 11.34 -8.12 -7.32
C MET A 66 9.84 -8.16 -7.64
N GLY A 67 9.45 -7.93 -8.91
CA GLY A 67 8.07 -8.11 -9.35
C GLY A 67 7.60 -9.56 -9.29
N VAL A 68 8.44 -10.51 -9.71
CA VAL A 68 8.13 -11.96 -9.61
C VAL A 68 7.93 -12.37 -8.14
N GLU A 69 8.79 -11.88 -7.23
CA GLU A 69 8.64 -12.08 -5.79
C GLU A 69 7.32 -11.51 -5.26
N ALA A 70 6.96 -10.29 -5.68
CA ALA A 70 5.67 -9.72 -5.32
C ALA A 70 4.49 -10.58 -5.82
N LEU A 71 4.59 -11.19 -7.02
CA LEU A 71 3.58 -12.13 -7.52
C LEU A 71 3.49 -13.41 -6.69
N VAL A 72 4.60 -13.92 -6.15
CA VAL A 72 4.55 -15.03 -5.17
C VAL A 72 3.72 -14.62 -3.96
N GLN A 73 3.96 -13.43 -3.40
CA GLN A 73 3.18 -12.94 -2.26
C GLN A 73 1.70 -12.74 -2.59
N GLU A 74 1.39 -12.26 -3.80
CA GLU A 74 0.00 -11.97 -4.20
C GLU A 74 -0.80 -13.22 -4.61
N THR A 75 -0.15 -14.24 -5.16
CA THR A 75 -0.85 -15.39 -5.78
C THR A 75 -0.57 -16.73 -5.09
N ASN A 76 0.54 -16.82 -4.34
CA ASN A 76 1.08 -18.08 -3.82
C ASN A 76 1.36 -19.15 -4.91
N ASP A 77 1.40 -18.74 -6.18
CA ASP A 77 1.58 -19.62 -7.33
C ASP A 77 3.00 -20.22 -7.31
N PRO A 78 3.14 -21.56 -7.28
CA PRO A 78 4.45 -22.21 -7.23
C PRO A 78 5.33 -21.93 -8.46
N THR A 79 4.76 -21.56 -9.61
CA THR A 79 5.53 -21.23 -10.82
C THR A 79 6.46 -20.04 -10.59
N TYR A 80 5.98 -18.98 -9.94
CA TYR A 80 6.82 -17.81 -9.67
C TYR A 80 7.92 -18.10 -8.64
N ARG A 81 7.65 -18.94 -7.63
CA ARG A 81 8.71 -19.44 -6.72
C ARG A 81 9.77 -20.22 -7.48
N GLN A 82 9.35 -21.09 -8.41
CA GLN A 82 10.28 -21.83 -9.25
C GLN A 82 11.13 -20.88 -10.11
N TRP A 83 10.57 -19.81 -10.66
CA TRP A 83 11.33 -18.83 -11.44
C TRP A 83 12.38 -18.10 -10.60
N LEU A 84 12.06 -17.71 -9.37
CA LEU A 84 13.03 -17.14 -8.42
C LEU A 84 14.15 -18.14 -8.10
N GLN A 85 13.79 -19.40 -7.81
CA GLN A 85 14.75 -20.48 -7.57
C GLN A 85 15.67 -20.67 -8.79
N SER A 86 15.11 -20.74 -10.00
CA SER A 86 15.87 -20.90 -11.24
C SER A 86 16.81 -19.73 -11.50
N TRP A 87 16.38 -18.49 -11.27
CA TRP A 87 17.23 -17.31 -11.46
C TRP A 87 18.38 -17.27 -10.44
N GLY A 88 18.10 -17.54 -9.17
CA GLY A 88 19.13 -17.63 -8.13
C GLY A 88 20.14 -18.75 -8.43
N THR A 89 19.67 -19.96 -8.73
CA THR A 89 20.54 -21.09 -9.10
C THR A 89 21.38 -20.79 -10.34
N ARG A 90 20.79 -20.18 -11.39
CA ARG A 90 21.53 -19.85 -12.63
C ARG A 90 22.67 -18.87 -12.40
N ASN A 91 22.51 -17.96 -11.44
CA ASN A 91 23.52 -16.96 -11.08
C ASN A 91 24.38 -17.40 -9.89
N ASN A 92 24.28 -18.66 -9.45
CA ASN A 92 24.97 -19.18 -8.26
C ASN A 92 24.75 -18.34 -7.00
N TRP A 93 23.61 -17.64 -6.91
CA TRP A 93 23.30 -16.68 -5.85
C TRP A 93 24.39 -15.62 -5.64
N ASN A 94 25.11 -15.24 -6.71
CA ASN A 94 26.20 -14.28 -6.69
C ASN A 94 25.80 -12.98 -7.43
N ALA A 95 25.80 -11.86 -6.70
CA ALA A 95 25.20 -10.60 -7.16
C ALA A 95 26.07 -9.87 -8.19
N ASP A 96 27.37 -10.11 -8.17
CA ASP A 96 28.29 -9.56 -9.15
C ASP A 96 28.13 -10.31 -10.49
N ALA A 97 27.40 -9.70 -11.42
CA ALA A 97 27.21 -10.27 -12.75
C ALA A 97 28.58 -10.48 -13.45
N PRO A 98 28.75 -11.55 -14.24
CA PRO A 98 30.06 -11.93 -14.81
C PRO A 98 30.70 -10.91 -15.76
N SER A 99 29.91 -10.01 -16.35
CA SER A 99 30.37 -9.15 -17.46
C SER A 99 31.12 -7.89 -17.02
N SER A 100 31.09 -7.51 -15.74
CA SER A 100 32.04 -6.56 -15.11
C SER A 100 31.69 -6.44 -13.61
N PRO A 101 32.31 -7.24 -12.73
CA PRO A 101 32.04 -7.11 -11.31
C PRO A 101 32.49 -5.74 -10.83
N THR A 102 31.61 -5.04 -10.12
CA THR A 102 31.91 -3.71 -9.58
C THR A 102 31.36 -3.62 -8.17
N SER A 103 32.12 -3.11 -7.20
CA SER A 103 31.60 -2.90 -5.83
C SER A 103 30.65 -1.68 -5.76
N ASN A 104 29.58 -1.68 -6.55
CA ASN A 104 28.61 -0.59 -6.66
C ASN A 104 27.16 -1.10 -6.51
N PRO A 105 26.18 -0.19 -6.32
CA PRO A 105 24.81 -0.61 -6.03
C PRO A 105 24.12 -1.40 -7.14
N ASP A 106 24.48 -1.18 -8.41
CA ASP A 106 23.88 -1.87 -9.55
C ASP A 106 24.18 -3.37 -9.56
N SER A 107 25.36 -3.76 -9.06
CA SER A 107 25.76 -5.18 -8.90
C SER A 107 25.29 -5.78 -7.56
N ARG A 108 24.66 -4.99 -6.69
CA ARG A 108 24.08 -5.48 -5.43
C ARG A 108 22.57 -5.63 -5.48
N ALA A 109 21.92 -5.15 -6.55
CA ALA A 109 20.47 -5.13 -6.66
C ALA A 109 19.81 -6.52 -6.48
N ALA A 110 20.43 -7.59 -7.00
CA ALA A 110 19.91 -8.96 -6.85
C ALA A 110 19.88 -9.46 -5.40
N ILE A 111 20.72 -8.93 -4.52
CA ILE A 111 20.77 -9.31 -3.11
C ILE A 111 19.40 -9.07 -2.45
N GLN A 112 18.72 -7.98 -2.80
CA GLN A 112 17.37 -7.69 -2.30
C GLN A 112 16.40 -8.81 -2.66
N VAL A 113 16.44 -9.26 -3.91
CA VAL A 113 15.55 -10.30 -4.41
C VAL A 113 15.81 -11.63 -3.71
N TRP A 114 17.07 -12.02 -3.52
CA TRP A 114 17.37 -13.31 -2.88
C TRP A 114 16.98 -13.35 -1.42
N GLN A 115 17.19 -12.24 -0.70
CA GLN A 115 16.73 -12.14 0.67
C GLN A 115 15.21 -12.20 0.75
N ASP A 116 14.49 -11.47 -0.10
CA ASP A 116 13.02 -11.51 -0.16
C ASP A 116 12.53 -12.91 -0.56
N SER A 117 13.21 -13.57 -1.51
CA SER A 117 12.89 -14.92 -1.98
C SER A 117 12.95 -15.97 -0.85
N ALA A 118 13.94 -15.85 0.05
CA ALA A 118 14.06 -16.74 1.20
C ALA A 118 12.82 -16.68 2.12
N ASN A 119 12.18 -15.51 2.23
CA ASN A 119 10.98 -15.31 3.05
C ASN A 119 9.72 -15.91 2.41
N VAL A 120 9.76 -16.21 1.11
CA VAL A 120 8.64 -16.79 0.36
C VAL A 120 8.90 -18.24 -0.04
N GLY A 121 9.76 -18.96 0.69
CA GLY A 121 9.94 -20.41 0.55
C GLY A 121 10.85 -20.83 -0.61
N VAL A 122 11.73 -19.94 -1.08
CA VAL A 122 12.82 -20.28 -2.01
C VAL A 122 14.07 -20.68 -1.22
N ASN A 123 14.77 -21.72 -1.67
CA ASN A 123 16.02 -22.17 -1.05
C ASN A 123 17.20 -21.30 -1.52
N ALA A 124 17.20 -20.02 -1.12
CA ALA A 124 18.22 -19.06 -1.49
C ALA A 124 19.51 -19.24 -0.69
N ASN A 125 20.66 -19.31 -1.36
CA ASN A 125 21.97 -19.27 -0.70
C ASN A 125 22.41 -17.82 -0.49
N LEU A 126 22.31 -17.32 0.74
CA LEU A 126 22.70 -15.93 1.08
C LEU A 126 24.17 -15.78 1.48
N ALA A 127 24.97 -16.85 1.53
CA ALA A 127 26.37 -16.74 1.94
C ALA A 127 27.20 -15.78 1.06
N PRO A 128 27.05 -15.75 -0.28
CA PRO A 128 27.72 -14.74 -1.10
C PRO A 128 27.25 -13.31 -0.77
N SER A 129 25.96 -13.13 -0.51
CA SER A 129 25.39 -11.83 -0.14
C SER A 129 25.93 -11.33 1.21
N ASP A 130 26.08 -12.23 2.19
CA ASP A 130 26.67 -11.90 3.48
C ASP A 130 28.15 -11.46 3.33
N GLY A 131 28.89 -12.07 2.39
CA GLY A 131 30.25 -11.66 2.02
C GLY A 131 30.30 -10.26 1.39
N PHE A 132 29.49 -10.01 0.35
CA PHE A 132 29.43 -8.71 -0.31
C PHE A 132 29.04 -7.58 0.63
N MET A 133 28.02 -7.79 1.47
CA MET A 133 27.56 -6.76 2.40
C MET A 133 28.62 -6.45 3.46
N ALA A 134 29.39 -7.45 3.92
CA ALA A 134 30.50 -7.23 4.84
C ALA A 134 31.66 -6.46 4.18
N GLU A 135 32.01 -6.77 2.94
CA GLU A 135 33.01 -6.01 2.16
C GLU A 135 32.56 -4.56 1.95
N ASP A 136 31.28 -4.38 1.58
CA ASP A 136 30.72 -3.10 1.21
C ASP A 136 30.62 -2.11 2.39
N LEU A 137 30.76 -2.57 3.65
CA LEU A 137 30.95 -1.70 4.82
C LEU A 137 32.17 -0.77 4.68
N SER A 138 33.18 -1.18 3.90
CA SER A 138 34.38 -0.36 3.65
C SER A 138 34.19 0.70 2.55
N LEU A 139 33.10 0.63 1.78
CA LEU A 139 32.90 1.54 0.64
C LEU A 139 32.74 2.99 1.09
N ALA A 140 33.39 3.87 0.33
CA ALA A 140 33.21 5.31 0.44
C ALA A 140 31.79 5.72 -0.02
N PRO A 141 31.19 6.76 0.56
CA PRO A 141 29.83 7.19 0.21
C PRO A 141 29.66 7.58 -1.27
N ASN A 142 30.71 8.13 -1.88
CA ASN A 142 30.74 8.49 -3.29
C ASN A 142 30.64 7.31 -4.27
N ARG A 143 30.53 6.06 -3.79
CA ARG A 143 30.14 4.90 -4.61
C ARG A 143 28.67 4.93 -5.03
N TYR A 144 27.81 5.68 -4.33
CA TYR A 144 26.38 5.83 -4.61
C TYR A 144 26.06 7.09 -5.43
N TRP A 145 27.04 7.75 -6.05
CA TRP A 145 26.98 9.11 -6.61
C TRP A 145 25.83 9.47 -7.60
N TRP A 146 24.96 8.54 -7.98
CA TRP A 146 23.78 8.80 -8.81
C TRP A 146 22.51 8.30 -8.12
N ILE A 147 21.37 8.95 -8.36
CA ILE A 147 20.16 8.70 -7.57
C ILE A 147 19.52 7.32 -7.79
N ASP A 148 19.72 6.69 -8.95
CA ASP A 148 19.19 5.34 -9.22
C ASP A 148 19.77 4.32 -8.23
N SER A 149 20.99 4.56 -7.75
CA SER A 149 21.67 3.72 -6.76
C SER A 149 20.86 3.55 -5.47
N MET A 150 19.97 4.51 -5.17
CA MET A 150 19.08 4.42 -4.03
C MET A 150 18.20 3.19 -4.11
N PHE A 151 17.56 2.93 -5.26
CA PHE A 151 16.69 1.77 -5.41
C PHE A 151 17.47 0.46 -5.35
N MET A 152 18.68 0.45 -5.91
CA MET A 152 19.48 -0.76 -6.04
C MET A 152 20.14 -1.16 -4.71
N GLY A 153 20.58 -0.18 -3.91
CA GLY A 153 21.43 -0.41 -2.76
C GLY A 153 20.87 0.03 -1.40
N LEU A 154 20.14 1.14 -1.29
CA LEU A 154 19.74 1.66 0.02
C LEU A 154 18.90 0.67 0.85
N PRO A 155 17.91 -0.05 0.27
CA PRO A 155 17.13 -1.02 1.04
C PRO A 155 17.94 -2.17 1.64
N LEU A 156 19.15 -2.47 1.16
CA LEU A 156 19.98 -3.58 1.67
C LEU A 156 20.46 -3.34 3.09
N TRP A 157 20.82 -2.11 3.41
CA TRP A 157 21.45 -1.76 4.69
C TRP A 157 20.56 -2.01 5.92
N PRO A 158 19.30 -1.52 5.96
CA PRO A 158 18.41 -1.85 7.09
C PRO A 158 18.11 -3.36 7.14
N ARG A 159 18.01 -4.03 5.98
CA ARG A 159 17.78 -5.48 5.92
C ARG A 159 18.94 -6.27 6.54
N TRP A 160 20.18 -5.87 6.27
CA TRP A 160 21.36 -6.50 6.86
C TRP A 160 21.57 -6.13 8.32
N ALA A 161 21.20 -4.90 8.72
CA ALA A 161 21.17 -4.51 10.13
C ALA A 161 20.23 -5.44 10.92
N THR A 162 18.99 -5.65 10.43
CA THR A 162 18.03 -6.59 11.05
C THR A 162 18.53 -8.03 11.05
N ARG A 163 19.09 -8.50 9.92
CA ARG A 163 19.57 -9.89 9.78
C ARG A 163 20.75 -10.20 10.69
N THR A 164 21.66 -9.26 10.89
CA THR A 164 22.93 -9.49 11.60
C THR A 164 22.96 -8.93 13.02
N GLY A 165 22.04 -8.03 13.37
CA GLY A 165 22.03 -7.28 14.63
C GLY A 165 23.15 -6.23 14.74
N LYS A 166 23.88 -5.93 13.67
CA LYS A 166 25.02 -4.99 13.69
C LYS A 166 24.60 -3.57 13.30
N SER A 167 24.80 -2.61 14.20
CA SER A 167 24.50 -1.18 13.98
C SER A 167 25.36 -0.51 12.91
N THR A 168 26.49 -1.10 12.52
CA THR A 168 27.35 -0.58 11.45
C THR A 168 26.65 -0.53 10.09
N TYR A 169 25.76 -1.47 9.79
CA TYR A 169 24.94 -1.44 8.58
C TYR A 169 23.93 -0.29 8.62
N GLN A 170 23.35 -0.01 9.78
CA GLN A 170 22.45 1.13 9.96
C GLN A 170 23.19 2.45 9.71
N ALA A 171 24.36 2.64 10.32
CA ALA A 171 25.18 3.84 10.09
C ALA A 171 25.52 4.05 8.59
N LYS A 172 25.80 2.96 7.86
CA LYS A 172 26.06 3.03 6.41
C LYS A 172 24.85 3.47 5.60
N HIS A 173 23.66 3.02 5.96
CA HIS A 173 22.41 3.42 5.31
C HIS A 173 22.26 4.95 5.28
N SER A 174 22.31 5.59 6.46
CA SER A 174 22.29 7.04 6.62
C SER A 174 23.41 7.72 5.86
N GLN A 175 24.62 7.15 5.89
CA GLN A 175 25.79 7.74 5.23
C GLN A 175 25.60 7.86 3.71
N PHE A 176 25.12 6.81 3.04
CA PHE A 176 24.89 6.83 1.59
C PHE A 176 23.75 7.76 1.19
N TYR A 177 22.65 7.76 1.95
CA TYR A 177 21.53 8.67 1.68
C TYR A 177 21.93 10.14 1.86
N ASN A 178 22.57 10.48 2.99
CA ASN A 178 22.99 11.85 3.27
C ASN A 178 24.05 12.34 2.27
N PHE A 179 24.94 11.45 1.83
CA PHE A 179 25.89 11.77 0.78
C PHE A 179 25.18 12.19 -0.51
N LEU A 180 24.21 11.40 -0.98
CA LEU A 180 23.45 11.75 -2.18
C LEU A 180 22.66 13.06 -2.00
N LYS A 181 22.04 13.23 -0.83
CA LYS A 181 21.20 14.40 -0.54
C LYS A 181 22.00 15.70 -0.46
N ASN A 182 23.18 15.67 0.15
CA ASN A 182 23.90 16.87 0.58
C ASN A 182 25.25 17.09 -0.12
N ASP A 183 25.77 16.10 -0.87
CA ASP A 183 27.07 16.20 -1.55
C ASP A 183 26.94 15.76 -3.02
N GLY A 184 26.78 14.46 -3.28
CA GLY A 184 26.57 13.90 -4.62
C GLY A 184 27.78 13.95 -5.56
N THR A 185 28.96 14.39 -5.09
CA THR A 185 30.16 14.49 -5.94
C THR A 185 30.76 13.14 -6.30
N THR A 186 31.56 13.09 -7.37
CA THR A 186 32.25 11.86 -7.75
C THR A 186 33.48 12.15 -8.59
N PRO A 187 34.59 11.39 -8.42
CA PRO A 187 35.77 11.55 -9.26
C PRO A 187 35.53 11.12 -10.72
N VAL A 188 34.48 10.35 -11.01
CA VAL A 188 34.20 9.85 -12.37
C VAL A 188 33.37 10.82 -13.22
N ARG A 189 32.97 11.98 -12.68
CA ARG A 189 32.30 13.05 -13.42
C ARG A 189 32.96 14.40 -13.10
N PRO A 190 33.57 15.09 -14.08
CA PRO A 190 34.18 16.39 -13.85
C PRO A 190 33.11 17.48 -13.65
N GLY A 191 33.46 18.53 -12.90
CA GLY A 191 32.61 19.72 -12.73
C GLY A 191 31.53 19.60 -11.65
N CYS A 192 31.62 18.61 -10.77
CA CYS A 192 30.67 18.40 -9.68
C CYS A 192 31.02 19.25 -8.46
N THR A 193 30.04 19.97 -7.91
CA THR A 193 30.12 20.66 -6.61
C THR A 193 29.39 19.86 -5.53
N ALA A 194 29.83 20.00 -4.28
CA ALA A 194 29.24 19.33 -3.12
C ALA A 194 28.00 20.08 -2.63
N ASP A 195 26.98 20.16 -3.49
CA ASP A 195 25.72 20.86 -3.22
C ASP A 195 24.51 19.92 -3.11
N GLY A 196 24.75 18.60 -3.21
CA GLY A 196 23.71 17.59 -3.13
C GLY A 196 22.89 17.42 -4.40
N LEU A 197 22.18 16.29 -4.49
CA LEU A 197 21.35 15.95 -5.64
C LEU A 197 19.86 16.25 -5.42
N PHE A 198 19.43 16.54 -4.19
CA PHE A 198 18.04 16.90 -3.90
C PHE A 198 17.81 18.40 -4.09
N ASP A 199 16.91 18.74 -5.02
CA ASP A 199 16.52 20.12 -5.26
C ASP A 199 15.30 20.48 -4.40
N VAL A 200 15.53 21.26 -3.34
CA VAL A 200 14.48 21.66 -2.39
C VAL A 200 13.36 22.46 -3.07
N SER A 201 13.68 23.29 -4.08
CA SER A 201 12.69 24.13 -4.74
C SER A 201 11.76 23.34 -5.67
N GLU A 202 12.28 22.26 -6.26
CA GLU A 202 11.48 21.37 -7.10
C GLU A 202 10.91 20.18 -6.33
N GLN A 203 11.41 19.90 -5.12
CA GLN A 203 11.10 18.69 -4.35
C GLN A 203 11.38 17.39 -5.14
N LEU A 204 12.41 17.45 -5.99
CA LEU A 204 12.83 16.38 -6.90
C LEU A 204 14.35 16.26 -6.88
N TRP A 205 14.84 15.18 -7.46
CA TRP A 205 16.24 14.84 -7.48
C TRP A 205 16.85 15.00 -8.88
N TRP A 206 17.99 15.67 -8.94
CA TRP A 206 18.90 15.63 -10.07
C TRP A 206 19.50 14.24 -10.19
N ARG A 207 19.65 13.73 -11.41
CA ARG A 207 20.16 12.36 -11.62
C ARG A 207 21.53 12.15 -10.99
N ASP A 208 22.44 13.06 -11.26
CA ASP A 208 23.79 13.11 -10.71
C ASP A 208 24.32 14.53 -10.85
N CYS A 209 25.51 14.78 -10.31
CA CYS A 209 26.08 16.11 -10.21
C CYS A 209 26.27 16.84 -11.55
N LYS A 210 26.33 16.12 -12.69
CA LYS A 210 26.35 16.74 -14.04
C LYS A 210 25.10 17.59 -14.30
N TYR A 211 23.96 17.18 -13.76
CA TYR A 211 22.67 17.80 -14.01
C TYR A 211 22.34 18.92 -13.02
N VAL A 212 23.08 19.03 -11.91
CA VAL A 212 22.88 20.13 -10.95
C VAL A 212 23.07 21.46 -11.67
N GLY A 213 22.06 22.33 -11.59
CA GLY A 213 22.06 23.62 -12.26
C GLY A 213 21.75 23.60 -13.77
N GLN A 214 21.76 22.44 -14.43
CA GLN A 214 21.46 22.35 -15.87
C GLN A 214 20.02 22.75 -16.17
N ARG A 215 19.80 23.28 -17.37
CA ARG A 215 18.48 23.62 -17.90
C ARG A 215 18.26 22.96 -19.25
N ASP A 216 17.03 22.57 -19.53
CA ASP A 216 16.65 22.11 -20.86
C ASP A 216 16.41 23.30 -21.82
N SER A 217 16.03 23.00 -23.06
CA SER A 217 15.78 23.99 -24.11
C SER A 217 14.59 24.91 -23.82
N LEU A 218 13.77 24.62 -22.81
CA LEU A 218 12.67 25.47 -22.35
C LEU A 218 13.04 26.28 -21.10
N GLY A 219 14.29 26.18 -20.64
CA GLY A 219 14.77 26.88 -19.45
C GLY A 219 14.37 26.23 -18.13
N HIS A 220 13.79 25.02 -18.15
CA HIS A 220 13.41 24.28 -16.94
C HIS A 220 14.54 23.37 -16.45
N LYS A 221 14.51 23.02 -15.17
CA LYS A 221 15.44 22.06 -14.56
C LYS A 221 15.25 20.66 -15.18
N VAL A 222 16.35 19.99 -15.51
CA VAL A 222 16.33 18.63 -16.08
C VAL A 222 16.03 17.57 -15.01
N MET A 223 14.75 17.41 -14.68
CA MET A 223 14.27 16.40 -13.73
C MET A 223 13.79 15.14 -14.44
N TRP A 224 14.60 14.09 -14.38
CA TRP A 224 14.31 12.83 -15.06
C TRP A 224 13.32 11.96 -14.28
N ALA A 225 12.26 11.52 -14.95
CA ALA A 225 11.17 10.81 -14.31
C ALA A 225 11.59 9.44 -13.75
N ARG A 226 12.29 8.59 -14.52
CA ARG A 226 12.69 7.27 -14.00
C ARG A 226 13.71 7.38 -12.86
N GLY A 227 14.63 8.34 -12.92
CA GLY A 227 15.59 8.58 -11.82
C GLY A 227 14.86 8.93 -10.52
N ASN A 228 13.89 9.85 -10.58
CA ASN A 228 13.03 10.15 -9.44
C ASN A 228 12.13 8.97 -9.05
N GLY A 229 11.74 8.13 -10.00
CA GLY A 229 11.03 6.87 -9.77
C GLY A 229 11.85 5.91 -8.91
N TRP A 230 13.15 5.78 -9.21
CA TRP A 230 14.06 4.99 -8.40
C TRP A 230 14.16 5.52 -6.98
N VAL A 231 14.24 6.83 -6.80
CA VAL A 231 14.31 7.43 -5.45
C VAL A 231 13.05 7.14 -4.65
N ILE A 232 11.86 7.49 -5.15
CA ILE A 232 10.63 7.30 -4.35
C ILE A 232 10.31 5.81 -4.15
N GLY A 233 10.63 4.96 -5.14
CA GLY A 233 10.57 3.51 -5.01
C GLY A 233 11.51 2.98 -3.93
N ALA A 234 12.72 3.55 -3.81
CA ALA A 234 13.66 3.21 -2.74
C ALA A 234 13.10 3.59 -1.37
N MET A 235 12.49 4.77 -1.24
CA MET A 235 11.88 5.20 0.02
C MET A 235 10.81 4.20 0.48
N ALA A 236 9.93 3.77 -0.43
CA ALA A 236 8.92 2.76 -0.12
C ALA A 236 9.55 1.43 0.31
N ARG A 237 10.54 0.92 -0.43
CA ARG A 237 11.23 -0.34 -0.10
C ARG A 237 12.00 -0.28 1.22
N THR A 238 12.63 0.84 1.53
CA THR A 238 13.33 1.06 2.80
C THR A 238 12.35 1.09 3.97
N LEU A 239 11.23 1.82 3.83
CA LEU A 239 10.20 1.92 4.87
C LEU A 239 9.46 0.60 5.11
N MET A 240 9.43 -0.33 4.15
CA MET A 240 8.91 -1.69 4.36
C MET A 240 9.74 -2.51 5.37
N VAL A 241 11.00 -2.14 5.58
CA VAL A 241 11.95 -2.89 6.42
C VAL A 241 12.20 -2.19 7.75
N LEU A 242 12.21 -0.85 7.76
CA LEU A 242 12.47 -0.08 8.98
C LEU A 242 11.31 -0.20 9.99
N PRO A 243 11.61 -0.33 11.30
CA PRO A 243 10.59 -0.37 12.34
C PRO A 243 9.94 1.03 12.55
N PRO A 244 8.60 1.17 12.45
CA PRO A 244 7.92 2.47 12.55
C PRO A 244 7.82 3.04 13.98
N ALA A 245 8.20 2.29 15.01
CA ALA A 245 7.90 2.60 16.42
C ALA A 245 9.13 2.76 17.33
N ASP A 246 10.33 2.83 16.77
CA ASP A 246 11.55 3.03 17.56
C ASP A 246 12.01 4.50 17.51
N PRO A 247 11.91 5.26 18.63
CA PRO A 247 12.33 6.66 18.71
C PRO A 247 13.82 6.89 18.38
N GLN A 248 14.65 5.84 18.37
CA GLN A 248 16.07 5.93 18.00
C GLN A 248 16.29 5.91 16.48
N TYR A 249 15.28 5.57 15.67
CA TYR A 249 15.39 5.52 14.20
C TYR A 249 14.94 6.85 13.56
N THR A 250 15.77 7.88 13.71
CA THR A 250 15.63 9.17 12.98
C THR A 250 15.51 8.97 11.47
N GLU A 251 16.19 7.94 10.97
CA GLU A 251 16.12 7.42 9.60
C GLU A 251 14.69 7.21 9.08
N TYR A 252 13.82 6.56 9.86
CA TYR A 252 12.44 6.31 9.41
C TYR A 252 11.72 7.61 9.08
N THR A 253 11.88 8.63 9.94
CA THR A 253 11.26 9.94 9.75
C THR A 253 11.81 10.64 8.51
N GLU A 254 13.10 10.53 8.24
CA GLU A 254 13.74 11.11 7.05
C GLU A 254 13.17 10.50 5.75
N TYR A 255 13.16 9.16 5.64
CA TYR A 255 12.65 8.49 4.44
C TYR A 255 11.15 8.66 4.24
N LYS A 256 10.38 8.66 5.34
CA LYS A 256 8.94 9.00 5.32
C LYS A 256 8.72 10.41 4.79
N THR A 257 9.46 11.39 5.32
CA THR A 257 9.33 12.80 4.91
C THR A 257 9.70 12.97 3.44
N MET A 258 10.75 12.29 2.97
CA MET A 258 11.11 12.30 1.56
C MET A 258 10.04 11.67 0.67
N LEU A 259 9.46 10.52 1.06
CA LEU A 259 8.33 9.91 0.35
C LEU A 259 7.14 10.87 0.25
N GLN A 260 6.76 11.52 1.36
CA GLN A 260 5.66 12.49 1.40
C GLN A 260 5.94 13.72 0.53
N THR A 261 7.16 14.24 0.58
CA THR A 261 7.62 15.40 -0.19
C THR A 261 7.55 15.12 -1.69
N MET A 262 8.13 14.00 -2.13
CA MET A 262 8.12 13.61 -3.54
C MET A 262 6.70 13.27 -4.01
N ALA A 263 5.90 12.57 -3.20
CA ALA A 263 4.52 12.23 -3.57
C ALA A 263 3.69 13.50 -3.85
N ALA A 264 3.79 14.51 -2.98
CA ALA A 264 3.10 15.79 -3.15
C ALA A 264 3.48 16.48 -4.45
N ARG A 265 4.79 16.53 -4.78
CA ARG A 265 5.25 17.14 -6.04
C ARG A 265 4.84 16.34 -7.26
N LEU A 266 5.05 15.03 -7.25
CA LEU A 266 4.77 14.17 -8.40
C LEU A 266 3.28 14.19 -8.75
N ALA A 267 2.39 14.25 -7.76
CA ALA A 267 0.95 14.38 -7.97
C ALA A 267 0.58 15.63 -8.80
N GLN A 268 1.29 16.74 -8.64
CA GLN A 268 1.07 17.97 -9.41
C GLN A 268 1.57 17.87 -10.86
N LEU A 269 2.51 16.96 -11.13
CA LEU A 269 3.17 16.80 -12.43
C LEU A 269 2.56 15.68 -13.28
N GLN A 270 1.47 15.06 -12.83
CA GLN A 270 0.79 13.98 -13.55
C GLN A 270 0.19 14.50 -14.86
N GLY A 271 0.42 13.80 -15.97
CA GLY A 271 -0.24 14.08 -17.23
C GLY A 271 -1.75 13.82 -17.17
N SER A 272 -2.52 14.44 -18.07
CA SER A 272 -3.98 14.30 -18.13
C SER A 272 -4.44 12.87 -18.44
N ASP A 273 -3.58 12.05 -19.05
CA ASP A 273 -3.80 10.61 -19.31
C ASP A 273 -3.41 9.72 -18.11
N GLY A 274 -3.06 10.33 -16.97
CA GLY A 274 -2.63 9.64 -15.76
C GLY A 274 -1.14 9.26 -15.73
N MET A 275 -0.41 9.38 -16.85
CA MET A 275 0.98 8.95 -16.96
C MET A 275 1.94 10.13 -16.78
N TRP A 276 3.16 9.86 -16.33
CA TRP A 276 4.25 10.84 -16.34
C TRP A 276 5.06 10.72 -17.63
N ARG A 277 5.75 11.80 -17.97
CA ARG A 277 6.63 11.91 -19.14
C ARG A 277 8.08 11.79 -18.70
N SER A 278 8.97 11.44 -19.62
CA SER A 278 10.40 11.24 -19.30
C SER A 278 11.04 12.48 -18.66
N SER A 279 10.64 13.68 -19.06
CA SER A 279 10.98 14.94 -18.38
C SER A 279 9.80 15.39 -17.51
N LEU A 280 10.03 15.52 -16.21
CA LEU A 280 8.99 15.88 -15.24
C LEU A 280 8.53 17.34 -15.37
N LEU A 281 9.47 18.24 -15.67
CA LEU A 281 9.19 19.69 -15.76
C LEU A 281 8.96 20.19 -17.19
N SER A 282 9.31 19.38 -18.19
CA SER A 282 9.12 19.72 -19.61
C SER A 282 8.50 18.56 -20.38
N PRO A 283 7.24 18.17 -20.06
CA PRO A 283 6.57 17.05 -20.72
C PRO A 283 6.41 17.25 -22.23
N SER A 284 6.36 18.51 -22.72
CA SER A 284 6.27 18.82 -24.15
C SER A 284 7.51 18.42 -24.96
N LEU A 285 8.70 18.34 -24.33
CA LEU A 285 9.92 17.86 -25.00
C LEU A 285 9.91 16.34 -25.21
N PHE A 286 9.21 15.60 -24.34
CA PHE A 286 9.06 14.15 -24.41
C PHE A 286 7.59 13.75 -24.16
N PRO A 287 6.68 14.03 -25.11
CA PRO A 287 5.23 13.98 -24.86
C PRO A 287 4.68 12.56 -24.73
N ALA A 288 5.45 11.54 -25.11
CA ALA A 288 5.06 10.14 -24.98
C ALA A 288 5.04 9.70 -23.50
N PRO A 289 4.01 8.94 -23.07
CA PRO A 289 3.93 8.43 -21.71
C PRO A 289 5.14 7.55 -21.39
N GLU A 290 5.61 7.55 -20.14
CA GLU A 290 6.75 6.75 -19.69
C GLU A 290 6.31 5.77 -18.59
N THR A 291 6.41 4.47 -18.88
CA THR A 291 5.84 3.41 -18.03
C THR A 291 6.61 3.18 -16.75
N SER A 292 7.94 3.16 -16.81
CA SER A 292 8.76 2.72 -15.67
C SER A 292 8.70 3.69 -14.48
N ALA A 293 8.81 5.00 -14.75
CA ALA A 293 8.66 6.06 -13.77
C ALA A 293 7.23 6.10 -13.22
N THR A 294 6.22 6.08 -14.10
CA THR A 294 4.81 6.09 -13.67
C THR A 294 4.53 4.93 -12.73
N ALA A 295 5.01 3.72 -13.06
CA ALA A 295 4.82 2.55 -12.22
C ALA A 295 5.55 2.68 -10.86
N LEU A 296 6.78 3.19 -10.82
CA LEU A 296 7.50 3.42 -9.55
C LEU A 296 6.83 4.48 -8.66
N PHE A 297 6.26 5.54 -9.26
CA PHE A 297 5.48 6.55 -8.54
C PHE A 297 4.23 5.93 -7.93
N VAL A 298 3.48 5.16 -8.73
CA VAL A 298 2.28 4.44 -8.29
C VAL A 298 2.61 3.45 -7.19
N TYR A 299 3.67 2.66 -7.34
CA TYR A 299 4.14 1.72 -6.33
C TYR A 299 4.36 2.40 -4.97
N ALA A 300 5.10 3.50 -4.95
CA ALA A 300 5.41 4.20 -3.70
C ALA A 300 4.20 4.93 -3.12
N MET A 301 3.34 5.56 -3.95
CA MET A 301 2.13 6.22 -3.48
C MET A 301 1.10 5.23 -2.93
N ALA A 302 0.91 4.08 -3.60
CA ALA A 302 0.01 3.02 -3.15
C ALA A 302 0.50 2.40 -1.83
N TYR A 303 1.81 2.15 -1.71
CA TYR A 303 2.43 1.78 -0.44
C TYR A 303 2.14 2.83 0.65
N GLY A 304 2.33 4.12 0.32
CA GLY A 304 2.11 5.22 1.26
C GLY A 304 0.68 5.29 1.78
N ILE A 305 -0.34 5.10 0.92
CA ILE A 305 -1.74 5.01 1.37
C ILE A 305 -1.95 3.77 2.25
N ARG A 306 -1.51 2.60 1.78
CA ARG A 306 -1.72 1.33 2.49
C ARG A 306 -1.12 1.32 3.90
N THR A 307 -0.04 2.09 4.11
CA THR A 307 0.67 2.18 5.39
C THR A 307 0.32 3.43 6.19
N GLY A 308 -0.65 4.23 5.74
CA GLY A 308 -1.09 5.44 6.45
C GLY A 308 -0.10 6.61 6.39
N LEU A 309 0.91 6.54 5.51
CA LEU A 309 1.89 7.62 5.30
C LEU A 309 1.36 8.72 4.38
N LEU A 310 0.40 8.39 3.52
CA LEU A 310 -0.24 9.29 2.57
C LEU A 310 -1.76 9.23 2.74
N ASP A 311 -2.41 10.40 2.68
CA ASP A 311 -3.86 10.52 2.76
C ASP A 311 -4.55 9.93 1.51
N SER A 312 -5.48 9.01 1.71
CA SER A 312 -6.16 8.33 0.61
C SER A 312 -6.97 9.28 -0.26
N ALA A 313 -7.65 10.27 0.34
CA ALA A 313 -8.49 11.21 -0.42
C ALA A 313 -7.67 12.04 -1.41
N THR A 314 -6.43 12.37 -1.06
CA THR A 314 -5.50 13.12 -1.90
C THR A 314 -4.88 12.25 -3.00
N TYR A 315 -4.37 11.07 -2.66
CA TYR A 315 -3.50 10.30 -3.56
C TYR A 315 -4.19 9.16 -4.31
N LEU A 316 -5.33 8.65 -3.84
CA LEU A 316 -6.06 7.58 -4.53
C LEU A 316 -6.55 7.99 -5.93
N PRO A 317 -7.04 9.24 -6.17
CA PRO A 317 -7.38 9.68 -7.53
C PRO A 317 -6.17 9.73 -8.47
N VAL A 318 -5.00 10.11 -7.96
CA VAL A 318 -3.73 10.14 -8.71
C VAL A 318 -3.33 8.73 -9.13
N ILE A 319 -3.32 7.80 -8.17
CA ILE A 319 -3.01 6.38 -8.41
C ILE A 319 -4.01 5.77 -9.39
N THR A 320 -5.31 6.06 -9.27
CA THR A 320 -6.32 5.45 -10.12
C THR A 320 -6.17 5.87 -11.57
N ARG A 321 -5.93 7.16 -11.85
CA ARG A 321 -5.64 7.63 -13.22
C ARG A 321 -4.35 7.00 -13.77
N ALA A 322 -3.31 6.92 -12.94
CA ALA A 322 -2.05 6.31 -13.35
C ALA A 322 -2.19 4.82 -13.64
N TRP A 323 -2.93 4.08 -12.82
CA TRP A 323 -3.22 2.67 -13.07
C TRP A 323 -4.04 2.47 -14.35
N ALA A 324 -5.03 3.34 -14.61
CA ALA A 324 -5.76 3.33 -15.87
C ALA A 324 -4.81 3.55 -17.07
N GLY A 325 -3.90 4.54 -16.99
CA GLY A 325 -2.89 4.76 -18.03
C GLY A 325 -1.96 3.55 -18.21
N LEU A 326 -1.42 3.00 -17.14
CA LEU A 326 -0.53 1.84 -17.16
C LEU A 326 -1.21 0.62 -17.82
N SER A 327 -2.46 0.34 -17.44
CA SER A 327 -3.21 -0.84 -17.90
C SER A 327 -3.81 -0.70 -19.30
N THR A 328 -4.09 0.52 -19.78
CA THR A 328 -4.77 0.73 -21.08
C THR A 328 -3.85 1.30 -22.17
N ILE A 329 -2.83 2.07 -21.80
CA ILE A 329 -1.90 2.70 -22.75
C ILE A 329 -0.65 1.82 -22.91
N SER A 330 -0.07 1.35 -21.80
CA SER A 330 1.22 0.67 -21.80
C SER A 330 1.12 -0.84 -21.94
N LEU A 331 0.22 -1.51 -21.20
CA LEU A 331 0.00 -2.95 -21.32
C LEU A 331 -0.82 -3.28 -22.58
N LYS A 332 -0.28 -4.14 -23.45
CA LYS A 332 -1.00 -4.66 -24.63
C LYS A 332 -1.74 -5.94 -24.27
N SER A 333 -2.75 -6.30 -25.07
CA SER A 333 -3.54 -7.53 -24.88
C SER A 333 -2.72 -8.82 -24.90
N SER A 334 -1.55 -8.81 -25.55
CA SER A 334 -0.59 -9.92 -25.55
C SER A 334 0.16 -10.09 -24.23
N GLY A 335 0.17 -9.09 -23.35
CA GLY A 335 1.08 -8.97 -22.23
C GLY A 335 2.35 -8.17 -22.54
N PHE A 336 2.57 -7.77 -23.80
CA PHE A 336 3.69 -6.87 -24.12
C PHE A 336 3.53 -5.53 -23.39
N LEU A 337 4.55 -5.12 -22.64
CA LEU A 337 4.56 -3.84 -21.95
C LEU A 337 5.35 -2.81 -22.78
N SER A 338 4.64 -1.77 -23.24
CA SER A 338 5.18 -0.70 -24.07
C SER A 338 5.53 0.55 -23.27
N ASN A 339 6.05 1.57 -23.97
CA ASN A 339 6.40 2.88 -23.43
C ASN A 339 7.49 2.83 -22.35
N CYS A 340 8.43 1.90 -22.50
CA CYS A 340 9.58 1.76 -21.62
C CYS A 340 10.75 2.56 -22.19
N GLN A 341 11.17 3.63 -21.51
CA GLN A 341 12.39 4.33 -21.92
C GLN A 341 13.61 3.45 -21.72
N GLY A 342 14.43 3.29 -22.76
CA GLY A 342 15.69 2.54 -22.74
C GLY A 342 16.70 3.02 -21.71
N VAL A 343 17.76 2.23 -21.48
CA VAL A 343 18.84 2.57 -20.54
C VAL A 343 19.41 3.95 -20.87
N GLY A 344 19.60 4.79 -19.86
CA GLY A 344 20.10 6.15 -20.01
C GLY A 344 20.15 6.88 -18.68
N GLU A 345 20.68 8.11 -18.72
CA GLU A 345 20.92 8.98 -17.56
C GLU A 345 20.08 10.28 -17.57
N ALA A 346 19.14 10.40 -18.51
CA ALA A 346 18.37 11.63 -18.72
C ALA A 346 17.03 11.31 -19.41
N PRO A 347 16.10 12.28 -19.50
CA PRO A 347 14.88 12.13 -20.28
C PRO A 347 15.17 11.73 -21.72
N ALA A 348 14.49 10.69 -22.20
CA ALA A 348 14.55 10.26 -23.59
C ALA A 348 13.20 9.70 -24.03
N LYS A 349 12.99 9.59 -25.35
CA LYS A 349 11.77 9.01 -25.91
C LYS A 349 11.60 7.55 -25.46
N PRO A 350 10.44 7.17 -24.89
CA PRO A 350 10.16 5.78 -24.54
C PRO A 350 10.02 4.86 -25.76
N SER A 351 10.43 3.60 -25.64
CA SER A 351 10.26 2.61 -26.70
C SER A 351 8.83 2.06 -26.68
N THR A 352 8.19 2.03 -27.84
CA THR A 352 6.88 1.38 -28.04
C THR A 352 7.01 -0.05 -28.55
N THR A 353 8.21 -0.47 -28.95
CA THR A 353 8.49 -1.75 -29.62
C THR A 353 9.43 -2.66 -28.82
N THR A 354 9.97 -2.18 -27.70
CA THR A 354 10.83 -2.95 -26.80
C THR A 354 10.30 -2.90 -25.38
N SER A 355 9.96 -4.07 -24.83
CA SER A 355 9.71 -4.24 -23.39
C SER A 355 11.06 -4.45 -22.69
N ILE A 356 11.19 -3.94 -21.45
CA ILE A 356 12.48 -3.95 -20.73
C ILE A 356 12.26 -4.51 -19.31
N ALA A 357 13.18 -5.34 -18.84
CA ALA A 357 13.06 -6.06 -17.56
C ALA A 357 12.69 -5.15 -16.38
N TYR A 358 13.45 -4.08 -16.13
CA TYR A 358 13.15 -3.16 -15.03
C TYR A 358 11.82 -2.42 -15.18
N CYS A 359 11.36 -2.19 -16.41
CA CYS A 359 10.08 -1.54 -16.69
C CYS A 359 8.91 -2.47 -16.35
N VAL A 360 9.02 -3.75 -16.73
CA VAL A 360 8.07 -4.80 -16.36
C VAL A 360 8.08 -5.02 -14.85
N GLY A 361 9.26 -5.07 -14.23
CA GLY A 361 9.42 -5.15 -12.79
C GLY A 361 8.72 -4.02 -12.04
N ALA A 362 8.95 -2.77 -12.46
CA ALA A 362 8.27 -1.61 -11.91
C ALA A 362 6.74 -1.70 -12.06
N PHE A 363 6.24 -2.10 -13.24
CA PHE A 363 4.80 -2.32 -13.46
C PHE A 363 4.23 -3.38 -12.52
N THR A 364 4.90 -4.51 -12.36
CA THR A 364 4.46 -5.60 -11.48
C THR A 364 4.51 -5.19 -10.00
N LEU A 365 5.52 -4.41 -9.58
CA LEU A 365 5.56 -3.82 -8.24
C LEU A 365 4.41 -2.83 -8.01
N ALA A 366 4.12 -1.97 -8.98
CA ALA A 366 2.98 -1.06 -8.91
C ALA A 366 1.67 -1.86 -8.78
N ALA A 367 1.51 -2.89 -9.61
CA ALA A 367 0.33 -3.75 -9.58
C ALA A 367 0.16 -4.46 -8.25
N SER A 368 1.24 -4.92 -7.59
CA SER A 368 1.11 -5.59 -6.29
C SER A 368 0.60 -4.66 -5.19
N GLU A 369 1.12 -3.43 -5.10
CA GLU A 369 0.63 -2.45 -4.12
C GLU A 369 -0.78 -1.93 -4.45
N VAL A 370 -1.09 -1.73 -5.74
CA VAL A 370 -2.44 -1.35 -6.18
C VAL A 370 -3.44 -2.49 -5.95
N ALA A 371 -3.04 -3.75 -6.15
CA ALA A 371 -3.85 -4.94 -5.87
C ALA A 371 -4.14 -5.06 -4.38
N ARG A 372 -3.13 -4.84 -3.53
CA ARG A 372 -3.30 -4.78 -2.06
C ARG A 372 -4.27 -3.68 -1.68
N LEU A 373 -4.10 -2.47 -2.22
CA LEU A 373 -4.95 -1.32 -1.94
C LEU A 373 -6.40 -1.54 -2.40
N SER A 374 -6.60 -2.08 -3.60
CA SER A 374 -7.93 -2.50 -4.12
C SER A 374 -8.56 -3.61 -3.27
N GLY A 375 -7.73 -4.48 -2.70
CA GLY A 375 -8.16 -5.50 -1.75
C GLY A 375 -8.46 -4.98 -0.35
N VAL A 376 -8.03 -3.77 0.04
CA VAL A 376 -8.44 -3.17 1.33
C VAL A 376 -9.75 -2.44 1.12
N LEU A 377 -10.78 -2.88 1.81
CA LEU A 377 -12.11 -2.29 1.79
C LEU A 377 -12.19 -1.10 2.76
N ALA A 378 -11.54 -1.24 3.92
CA ALA A 378 -11.41 -0.16 4.90
C ALA A 378 -10.18 -0.34 5.79
N SER A 379 -9.66 0.77 6.30
CA SER A 379 -8.61 0.79 7.32
C SER A 379 -8.79 2.02 8.19
N ASP A 380 -8.71 1.82 9.50
CA ASP A 380 -8.78 2.87 10.49
C ASP A 380 -7.84 2.58 11.67
N THR A 381 -6.74 3.31 11.77
CA THR A 381 -5.77 3.29 12.87
C THR A 381 -6.17 4.23 14.01
N PHE A 382 -7.23 5.02 13.82
CA PHE A 382 -7.74 5.93 14.83
C PHE A 382 -6.70 6.94 15.35
N GLY A 383 -5.70 7.28 14.53
CA GLY A 383 -4.62 8.22 14.87
C GLY A 383 -5.05 9.68 15.02
N ARG A 384 -6.30 10.00 14.66
CA ARG A 384 -6.90 11.35 14.71
C ARG A 384 -7.51 11.67 16.08
N THR A 385 -7.96 12.92 16.27
CA THR A 385 -8.79 13.33 17.42
C THR A 385 -10.14 13.85 16.94
N VAL A 386 -11.23 13.21 17.39
CA VAL A 386 -12.62 13.52 17.01
C VAL A 386 -13.53 13.34 18.21
N THR A 387 -14.39 14.32 18.51
CA THR A 387 -15.37 14.25 19.60
C THR A 387 -16.76 13.94 19.06
N GLY A 388 -17.51 13.07 19.75
CA GLY A 388 -18.91 12.76 19.42
C GLY A 388 -19.15 11.96 18.14
N ALA A 389 -18.09 11.53 17.44
CA ALA A 389 -18.14 10.63 16.29
C ALA A 389 -16.78 9.93 16.08
N LEU A 390 -16.72 8.98 15.16
CA LEU A 390 -15.44 8.44 14.68
C LEU A 390 -14.82 9.28 13.56
N GLY A 391 -15.59 10.06 12.80
CA GLY A 391 -15.09 10.82 11.64
C GLY A 391 -14.84 9.93 10.42
N SER A 392 -13.84 10.25 9.59
CA SER A 392 -13.48 9.45 8.41
C SER A 392 -12.34 8.48 8.69
N ALA A 393 -12.52 7.23 8.26
CA ALA A 393 -11.45 6.23 8.26
C ALA A 393 -10.37 6.62 7.22
N GLU A 394 -9.13 6.15 7.40
CA GLU A 394 -8.07 6.39 6.41
C GLU A 394 -8.40 5.72 5.07
N LEU A 395 -9.14 4.60 5.10
CA LEU A 395 -9.77 3.99 3.94
C LEU A 395 -11.17 3.46 4.29
N GLY A 396 -12.12 3.52 3.34
CA GLY A 396 -13.49 3.02 3.52
C GLY A 396 -14.54 4.12 3.76
N GLY A 397 -14.13 5.38 3.79
CA GLY A 397 -15.01 6.55 3.87
C GLY A 397 -15.36 7.00 5.29
N SER A 398 -16.46 7.74 5.42
CA SER A 398 -16.91 8.27 6.72
C SER A 398 -17.68 7.24 7.52
N TRP A 399 -17.36 7.14 8.81
CA TRP A 399 -18.18 6.42 9.77
C TRP A 399 -19.53 7.14 9.94
N THR A 400 -20.62 6.37 9.98
CA THR A 400 -21.94 6.94 10.29
C THR A 400 -21.93 7.58 11.67
N ALA A 401 -22.50 8.78 11.77
CA ALA A 401 -22.66 9.50 13.03
C ALA A 401 -23.44 8.66 14.05
N ALA A 402 -22.86 8.49 15.23
CA ALA A 402 -23.48 7.78 16.33
C ALA A 402 -23.01 8.40 17.65
N THR A 403 -23.94 8.58 18.60
CA THR A 403 -23.59 9.09 19.93
C THR A 403 -22.87 8.02 20.74
N GLY A 404 -21.96 8.44 21.63
CA GLY A 404 -21.14 7.52 22.43
C GLY A 404 -19.86 7.04 21.74
N PHE A 405 -19.48 7.63 20.61
CA PHE A 405 -18.25 7.33 19.89
C PHE A 405 -17.33 8.56 19.87
N SER A 406 -16.03 8.35 19.99
CA SER A 406 -15.01 9.39 19.84
C SER A 406 -13.68 8.77 19.44
N VAL A 407 -12.75 9.56 18.92
CA VAL A 407 -11.36 9.15 18.69
C VAL A 407 -10.44 10.06 19.48
N ALA A 408 -9.57 9.49 20.30
CA ALA A 408 -8.54 10.25 21.00
C ALA A 408 -7.39 9.33 21.39
N ARG A 409 -6.15 9.85 21.39
CA ARG A 409 -4.95 9.12 21.81
C ARG A 409 -4.73 7.81 21.04
N GLY A 410 -4.99 7.82 19.73
CA GLY A 410 -4.72 6.66 18.85
C GLY A 410 -5.69 5.49 19.01
N VAL A 411 -6.87 5.71 19.60
CA VAL A 411 -7.92 4.68 19.73
C VAL A 411 -9.31 5.27 19.50
N ALA A 412 -10.21 4.48 18.92
CA ALA A 412 -11.65 4.73 18.97
C ALA A 412 -12.20 4.31 20.34
N GLN A 413 -12.89 5.22 21.03
CA GLN A 413 -13.64 4.94 22.23
C GLN A 413 -15.12 4.78 21.92
N LEU A 414 -15.69 3.66 22.35
CA LEU A 414 -17.09 3.30 22.21
C LEU A 414 -17.69 3.20 23.62
N THR A 415 -18.78 3.91 23.85
CA THR A 415 -19.46 3.97 25.14
C THR A 415 -20.95 3.69 25.01
N THR A 416 -21.50 2.90 25.92
CA THR A 416 -22.95 2.67 25.97
C THR A 416 -23.45 2.43 27.39
N THR A 417 -24.69 2.80 27.66
CA THR A 417 -25.38 2.55 28.93
C THR A 417 -25.94 1.12 28.98
N PRO A 418 -26.21 0.57 30.18
CA PRO A 418 -26.83 -0.74 30.33
C PRO A 418 -28.12 -0.88 29.49
N GLY A 419 -28.29 -2.05 28.86
CA GLY A 419 -29.46 -2.35 28.03
C GLY A 419 -29.48 -1.65 26.68
N SER A 420 -28.46 -0.87 26.32
CA SER A 420 -28.43 -0.06 25.10
C SER A 420 -27.44 -0.61 24.06
N THR A 421 -27.90 -0.72 22.82
CA THR A 421 -27.06 -1.07 21.66
C THR A 421 -26.73 0.19 20.86
N ARG A 422 -25.46 0.32 20.46
CA ARG A 422 -24.97 1.41 19.61
C ARG A 422 -24.16 0.83 18.46
N GLY A 423 -24.33 1.37 17.26
CA GLY A 423 -23.64 0.90 16.06
C GLY A 423 -23.13 2.07 15.23
N THR A 424 -21.98 1.87 14.60
CA THR A 424 -21.43 2.77 13.59
C THR A 424 -20.89 1.96 12.43
N TYR A 425 -21.04 2.48 11.21
CA TYR A 425 -20.85 1.73 9.98
C TYR A 425 -20.04 2.52 8.97
N LEU A 426 -19.27 1.81 8.15
CA LEU A 426 -18.61 2.36 6.97
C LEU A 426 -19.45 2.02 5.73
N ASN A 427 -20.45 2.85 5.45
CA ASN A 427 -21.36 2.63 4.33
C ASN A 427 -20.70 2.81 2.96
N GLY A 428 -19.50 3.40 2.91
CA GLY A 428 -18.67 3.45 1.70
C GLY A 428 -18.09 2.09 1.30
N VAL A 429 -18.09 1.12 2.22
CA VAL A 429 -17.70 -0.27 1.93
C VAL A 429 -18.86 -1.01 1.29
N SER A 430 -18.59 -1.67 0.17
CA SER A 430 -19.55 -2.53 -0.53
C SER A 430 -18.85 -3.79 -1.01
N SER A 431 -18.91 -4.86 -0.22
CA SER A 431 -18.28 -6.14 -0.58
C SER A 431 -19.16 -7.35 -0.27
N GLN A 432 -19.05 -8.38 -1.11
CA GLN A 432 -19.52 -9.73 -0.78
C GLN A 432 -18.50 -10.37 0.15
N ASP A 433 -17.22 -10.41 -0.23
CA ASP A 433 -16.19 -11.09 0.54
C ASP A 433 -15.43 -10.11 1.42
N THR A 434 -15.52 -10.30 2.73
CA THR A 434 -14.90 -9.40 3.71
C THR A 434 -14.19 -10.22 4.79
N GLU A 435 -12.90 -9.96 4.97
CA GLU A 435 -12.21 -10.19 6.23
C GLU A 435 -12.20 -8.89 7.03
N VAL A 436 -12.48 -8.95 8.33
CA VAL A 436 -12.28 -7.83 9.25
C VAL A 436 -11.36 -8.27 10.38
N ARG A 437 -10.37 -7.46 10.69
CA ARG A 437 -9.44 -7.60 11.81
C ARG A 437 -9.52 -6.36 12.69
N THR A 438 -9.49 -6.56 13.99
CA THR A 438 -9.46 -5.45 14.95
C THR A 438 -8.85 -5.91 16.27
N SER A 439 -8.17 -4.99 16.96
CA SER A 439 -7.76 -5.17 18.34
C SER A 439 -8.63 -4.30 19.26
N LEU A 440 -9.03 -4.86 20.39
CA LEU A 440 -9.85 -4.14 21.36
C LEU A 440 -9.44 -4.39 22.80
N ASN A 441 -9.75 -3.41 23.63
CA ASN A 441 -9.64 -3.42 25.09
C ASN A 441 -10.99 -2.93 25.65
N LEU A 442 -11.35 -3.38 26.84
CA LEU A 442 -12.58 -2.97 27.50
C LEU A 442 -12.42 -2.85 29.01
N VAL A 443 -13.26 -2.01 29.61
CA VAL A 443 -13.48 -2.10 31.05
C VAL A 443 -14.26 -3.38 31.33
N ARG A 444 -13.68 -4.28 32.13
CA ARG A 444 -14.33 -5.55 32.46
C ARG A 444 -15.53 -5.28 33.36
N PRO A 445 -16.73 -5.78 33.01
CA PRO A 445 -17.88 -5.65 33.90
C PRO A 445 -17.70 -6.43 35.20
N THR A 446 -18.29 -5.97 36.29
CA THR A 446 -18.38 -6.70 37.58
C THR A 446 -19.74 -7.39 37.76
N THR A 447 -20.77 -6.92 37.06
CA THR A 447 -22.08 -7.56 36.89
C THR A 447 -22.49 -7.45 35.42
N GLY A 448 -23.40 -8.31 34.95
CA GLY A 448 -23.77 -8.35 33.52
C GLY A 448 -22.61 -8.69 32.60
N SER A 449 -22.76 -8.47 31.29
CA SER A 449 -21.69 -8.75 30.31
C SER A 449 -21.51 -7.59 29.33
N ALA A 450 -20.29 -7.48 28.80
CA ALA A 450 -19.93 -6.58 27.72
C ALA A 450 -20.00 -7.33 26.38
N TYR A 451 -20.56 -6.71 25.35
CA TYR A 451 -20.77 -7.33 24.05
C TYR A 451 -20.24 -6.43 22.94
N ILE A 452 -19.16 -6.85 22.29
CA ILE A 452 -18.54 -6.09 21.20
C ILE A 452 -18.65 -6.92 19.93
N ALA A 453 -19.34 -6.39 18.93
CA ALA A 453 -19.54 -7.03 17.66
C ALA A 453 -18.88 -6.27 16.52
N VAL A 454 -18.26 -7.04 15.62
CA VAL A 454 -17.74 -6.58 14.34
C VAL A 454 -18.65 -7.14 13.26
N ILE A 455 -19.10 -6.26 12.37
CA ILE A 455 -19.97 -6.59 11.25
C ILE A 455 -19.11 -6.72 10.00
N GLY A 456 -19.14 -7.90 9.39
CA GLY A 456 -18.39 -8.20 8.16
C GLY A 456 -19.21 -8.01 6.89
N ARG A 457 -20.55 -8.05 6.99
CA ARG A 457 -21.47 -7.75 5.89
C ARG A 457 -22.79 -7.21 6.44
N ARG A 458 -23.20 -6.02 6.02
CA ARG A 458 -24.45 -5.36 6.39
C ARG A 458 -25.23 -4.94 5.15
N ILE A 459 -26.50 -5.32 5.08
CA ILE A 459 -27.41 -5.00 3.98
C ILE A 459 -28.71 -4.48 4.57
N GLY A 460 -28.99 -3.19 4.37
CA GLY A 460 -30.09 -2.52 5.04
C GLY A 460 -29.96 -2.65 6.56
N SER A 461 -30.94 -3.29 7.22
CA SER A 461 -30.91 -3.57 8.66
C SER A 461 -30.33 -4.95 9.02
N ALA A 462 -30.16 -5.86 8.07
CA ALA A 462 -29.62 -7.20 8.31
C ALA A 462 -28.08 -7.18 8.36
N SER A 463 -27.48 -8.15 9.07
CA SER A 463 -26.02 -8.29 9.08
C SER A 463 -25.49 -9.68 9.42
N TYR A 464 -24.29 -10.01 8.94
CA TYR A 464 -23.43 -11.05 9.52
C TYR A 464 -22.28 -10.42 10.29
N GLY A 465 -21.96 -10.98 11.46
CA GLY A 465 -20.86 -10.50 12.29
C GLY A 465 -20.35 -11.51 13.29
N ALA A 466 -19.22 -11.19 13.91
CA ALA A 466 -18.70 -11.88 15.08
C ALA A 466 -18.90 -11.01 16.32
N ARG A 467 -19.20 -11.61 17.47
CA ARG A 467 -19.38 -10.91 18.74
C ARG A 467 -18.55 -11.55 19.83
N ILE A 468 -17.72 -10.74 20.47
CA ILE A 468 -17.03 -11.09 21.71
C ILE A 468 -17.95 -10.74 22.87
N VAL A 469 -18.12 -11.68 23.80
CA VAL A 469 -18.84 -11.46 25.06
C VAL A 469 -17.88 -11.67 26.22
N VAL A 470 -17.74 -10.67 27.08
CA VAL A 470 -16.91 -10.76 28.28
C VAL A 470 -17.82 -10.71 29.51
N ALA A 471 -17.79 -11.79 30.28
CA ALA A 471 -18.53 -11.94 31.53
C ALA A 471 -17.75 -11.35 32.73
N PRO A 472 -18.38 -11.21 33.92
CA PRO A 472 -17.71 -10.67 35.10
C PRO A 472 -16.54 -11.50 35.60
N SER A 473 -16.61 -12.82 35.38
CA SER A 473 -15.51 -13.75 35.67
C SER A 473 -14.29 -13.54 34.76
N GLY A 474 -14.41 -12.72 33.71
CA GLY A 474 -13.41 -12.60 32.65
C GLY A 474 -13.54 -13.67 31.57
N SER A 475 -14.46 -14.64 31.68
CA SER A 475 -14.70 -15.62 30.63
C SER A 475 -15.06 -14.93 29.31
N VAL A 476 -14.40 -15.36 28.22
CA VAL A 476 -14.61 -14.82 26.87
C VAL A 476 -15.41 -15.82 26.04
N LYS A 477 -16.55 -15.37 25.50
CA LYS A 477 -17.27 -16.09 24.45
C LYS A 477 -17.04 -15.45 23.10
N LEU A 478 -16.96 -16.28 22.07
CA LEU A 478 -17.00 -15.89 20.67
C LEU A 478 -18.29 -16.39 20.03
N GLN A 479 -19.01 -15.48 19.39
CA GLN A 479 -20.31 -15.76 18.77
C GLN A 479 -20.30 -15.38 17.30
N ILE A 480 -21.00 -16.16 16.48
CA ILE A 480 -21.44 -15.72 15.16
C ILE A 480 -22.86 -15.18 15.28
N ARG A 481 -23.08 -13.99 14.72
CA ARG A 481 -24.33 -13.26 14.75
C ARG A 481 -24.90 -13.13 13.35
N ARG A 482 -26.19 -13.43 13.22
CA ARG A 482 -27.03 -13.06 12.08
C ARG A 482 -28.07 -12.07 12.58
N THR A 483 -27.86 -10.79 12.27
CA THR A 483 -28.65 -9.67 12.77
C THR A 483 -28.76 -9.74 14.31
N ASN A 484 -29.95 -10.04 14.85
CA ASN A 484 -30.17 -10.12 16.28
C ASN A 484 -30.07 -11.55 16.86
N THR A 485 -29.85 -12.55 16.02
CA THR A 485 -29.75 -13.96 16.39
C THR A 485 -28.30 -14.39 16.56
N THR A 486 -27.99 -15.08 17.65
CA THR A 486 -26.73 -15.82 17.79
C THR A 486 -26.90 -17.17 17.13
N VAL A 487 -26.09 -17.47 16.11
CA VAL A 487 -26.16 -18.73 15.34
C VAL A 487 -25.07 -19.72 15.72
N VAL A 488 -24.01 -19.25 16.36
CA VAL A 488 -22.97 -20.06 17.02
C VAL A 488 -22.55 -19.34 18.29
N ASP A 489 -22.36 -20.07 19.40
CA ASP A 489 -21.87 -19.56 20.68
C ASP A 489 -20.81 -20.52 21.24
N LEU A 490 -19.61 -20.01 21.52
CA LEU A 490 -18.48 -20.78 22.04
C LEU A 490 -17.84 -20.02 23.20
N ILE A 491 -17.73 -20.65 24.38
CA ILE A 491 -16.78 -20.21 25.41
C ILE A 491 -15.38 -20.61 24.92
N VAL A 492 -14.48 -19.64 24.75
CA VAL A 492 -13.16 -19.89 24.16
C VAL A 492 -12.27 -20.57 25.20
N PRO A 493 -11.87 -21.85 25.01
CA PRO A 493 -11.08 -22.57 26.00
C PRO A 493 -9.74 -21.87 26.26
N GLY A 494 -9.40 -21.71 27.53
CA GLY A 494 -8.12 -21.10 27.94
C GLY A 494 -8.01 -19.59 27.76
N LEU A 495 -9.05 -18.91 27.25
CA LEU A 495 -9.05 -17.45 27.10
C LEU A 495 -9.85 -16.76 28.20
N THR A 496 -9.12 -16.13 29.12
CA THR A 496 -9.68 -15.28 30.17
C THR A 496 -9.24 -13.83 29.96
N TYR A 497 -10.21 -12.92 29.96
CA TYR A 497 -9.95 -11.49 29.88
C TYR A 497 -9.57 -10.92 31.26
N THR A 498 -8.42 -10.26 31.28
CA THR A 498 -7.91 -9.47 32.42
C THR A 498 -7.86 -8.02 31.98
N PRO A 499 -8.32 -7.06 32.80
CA PRO A 499 -8.21 -5.64 32.49
C PRO A 499 -6.80 -5.23 32.06
N GLY A 500 -6.68 -4.43 31.01
CA GLY A 500 -5.40 -4.02 30.42
C GLY A 500 -4.88 -4.98 29.33
N ASN A 501 -5.38 -6.22 29.25
CA ASN A 501 -5.13 -7.07 28.09
C ASN A 501 -5.89 -6.56 26.87
N ARG A 502 -5.36 -6.89 25.69
CA ARG A 502 -6.02 -6.63 24.41
C ARG A 502 -6.44 -7.94 23.77
N LEU A 503 -7.60 -7.95 23.14
CA LEU A 503 -8.12 -9.06 22.37
C LEU A 503 -8.02 -8.73 20.88
N GLN A 504 -7.45 -9.64 20.10
CA GLN A 504 -7.50 -9.59 18.65
C GLN A 504 -8.72 -10.38 18.17
N LEU A 505 -9.52 -9.81 17.29
CA LEU A 505 -10.63 -10.47 16.62
C LEU A 505 -10.35 -10.53 15.11
N ARG A 506 -10.58 -11.70 14.52
CA ARG A 506 -10.61 -11.89 13.07
C ARG A 506 -11.95 -12.52 12.69
N LEU A 507 -12.66 -11.87 11.76
CA LEU A 507 -13.92 -12.32 11.15
C LEU A 507 -13.72 -12.45 9.65
N GLN A 508 -14.25 -13.51 9.05
CA GLN A 508 -14.47 -13.58 7.61
C GLN A 508 -15.93 -13.88 7.28
N VAL A 509 -16.43 -13.22 6.24
CA VAL A 509 -17.74 -13.41 5.64
C VAL A 509 -17.53 -13.53 4.13
N THR A 510 -17.70 -14.72 3.55
CA THR A 510 -17.39 -14.98 2.13
C THR A 510 -18.44 -15.80 1.42
N GLY A 511 -18.52 -15.64 0.11
CA GLY A 511 -19.46 -16.36 -0.74
C GLY A 511 -20.90 -15.86 -0.60
N VAL A 512 -21.74 -16.41 -1.47
CA VAL A 512 -23.18 -16.14 -1.51
C VAL A 512 -23.89 -17.48 -1.79
N SER A 513 -24.95 -17.75 -1.05
CA SER A 513 -25.82 -18.93 -1.20
C SER A 513 -25.07 -20.28 -1.28
N PRO A 514 -24.33 -20.70 -0.23
CA PRO A 514 -24.32 -20.11 1.11
C PRO A 514 -23.18 -19.11 1.33
N THR A 515 -23.41 -18.16 2.23
CA THR A 515 -22.35 -17.35 2.82
C THR A 515 -21.66 -18.15 3.93
N ALA A 516 -20.34 -18.27 3.88
CA ALA A 516 -19.51 -18.80 4.96
C ALA A 516 -19.10 -17.68 5.92
N ILE A 517 -19.31 -17.90 7.22
CA ILE A 517 -19.00 -16.96 8.30
C ILE A 517 -18.08 -17.67 9.27
N ARG A 518 -16.88 -17.15 9.50
CA ARG A 518 -15.89 -17.76 10.40
C ARG A 518 -15.19 -16.72 11.23
N ALA A 519 -14.91 -17.04 12.49
CA ALA A 519 -14.25 -16.11 13.38
C ALA A 519 -13.32 -16.79 14.38
N LYS A 520 -12.35 -16.02 14.88
CA LYS A 520 -11.47 -16.41 15.98
C LYS A 520 -11.03 -15.18 16.77
N VAL A 521 -10.78 -15.39 18.06
CA VAL A 521 -10.35 -14.39 19.03
C VAL A 521 -9.20 -14.94 19.87
N TRP A 522 -8.21 -14.11 20.16
CA TRP A 522 -7.08 -14.45 21.01
C TRP A 522 -6.54 -13.21 21.72
N LYS A 523 -5.64 -13.41 22.69
CA LYS A 523 -4.98 -12.30 23.39
C LYS A 523 -3.85 -11.74 22.51
N VAL A 524 -3.74 -10.42 22.40
CA VAL A 524 -2.60 -9.79 21.72
C VAL A 524 -1.29 -10.18 22.42
N GLY A 525 -0.28 -10.53 21.63
CA GLY A 525 1.00 -11.05 22.13
C GLY A 525 1.06 -12.57 22.25
N THR A 526 -0.03 -13.29 21.98
CA THR A 526 -0.01 -14.75 21.81
C THR A 526 -0.15 -15.13 20.34
N ALA A 527 0.25 -16.35 19.99
CA ALA A 527 0.07 -16.87 18.62
C ALA A 527 -1.41 -16.85 18.20
N GLU A 528 -1.66 -16.47 16.94
CA GLU A 528 -2.97 -16.57 16.33
C GLU A 528 -3.39 -18.06 16.23
N PRO A 529 -4.63 -18.43 16.61
CA PRO A 529 -5.11 -19.79 16.45
C PRO A 529 -5.01 -20.25 14.99
N SER A 530 -4.43 -21.44 14.76
CA SER A 530 -4.24 -22.00 13.42
C SER A 530 -5.57 -22.41 12.76
N THR A 531 -6.58 -22.73 13.55
CA THR A 531 -7.93 -23.08 13.10
C THR A 531 -8.95 -21.98 13.42
N TRP A 532 -10.04 -21.95 12.65
CA TRP A 532 -11.20 -21.10 12.98
C TRP A 532 -11.93 -21.68 14.20
N GLN A 533 -12.12 -20.87 15.23
CA GLN A 533 -12.76 -21.31 16.48
C GLN A 533 -14.27 -21.48 16.30
N VAL A 534 -14.90 -20.63 15.49
CA VAL A 534 -16.31 -20.75 15.12
C VAL A 534 -16.48 -20.62 13.61
N SER A 535 -17.42 -21.38 13.05
CA SER A 535 -17.77 -21.35 11.62
C SER A 535 -19.26 -21.66 11.42
N LYS A 536 -19.89 -21.04 10.43
CA LYS A 536 -21.28 -21.26 10.04
C LYS A 536 -21.48 -20.96 8.55
N SER A 537 -22.26 -21.78 7.86
CA SER A 537 -22.81 -21.46 6.53
C SER A 537 -24.25 -20.98 6.66
N ASP A 538 -24.62 -19.92 5.94
CA ASP A 538 -25.96 -19.32 6.01
C ASP A 538 -26.42 -18.76 4.64
N SER A 539 -27.64 -19.10 4.24
CA SER A 539 -28.25 -18.71 2.96
C SER A 539 -29.41 -17.71 3.12
N THR A 540 -29.48 -16.97 4.23
CA THR A 540 -30.52 -15.96 4.45
C THR A 540 -30.55 -14.97 3.28
N ALA A 541 -31.66 -14.91 2.54
CA ALA A 541 -31.77 -14.23 1.25
C ALA A 541 -31.33 -12.75 1.30
N GLY A 542 -31.75 -12.00 2.32
CA GLY A 542 -31.38 -10.58 2.51
C GLY A 542 -29.91 -10.32 2.85
N LEU A 543 -29.08 -11.36 2.91
CA LEU A 543 -27.66 -11.28 3.23
C LEU A 543 -26.73 -11.88 2.17
N GLN A 544 -27.24 -12.17 0.97
CA GLN A 544 -26.50 -12.81 -0.13
C GLN A 544 -26.04 -11.83 -1.21
N SER A 545 -25.86 -10.54 -0.87
CA SER A 545 -25.36 -9.50 -1.79
C SER A 545 -24.18 -8.75 -1.18
N VAL A 546 -23.65 -7.73 -1.88
CA VAL A 546 -22.63 -6.83 -1.33
C VAL A 546 -23.19 -6.07 -0.14
N GLY A 547 -22.36 -5.83 0.89
CA GLY A 547 -22.77 -5.07 2.06
C GLY A 547 -21.62 -4.27 2.69
N SER A 548 -21.99 -3.43 3.65
CA SER A 548 -21.05 -2.60 4.42
C SER A 548 -20.52 -3.33 5.66
N ILE A 549 -19.59 -2.69 6.36
CA ILE A 549 -19.01 -3.18 7.62
C ILE A 549 -19.31 -2.22 8.77
N GLY A 550 -19.02 -2.65 9.99
CA GLY A 550 -19.14 -1.74 11.13
C GLY A 550 -18.80 -2.33 12.48
N LEU A 551 -18.96 -1.49 13.50
CA LEU A 551 -18.75 -1.81 14.91
C LEU A 551 -20.07 -1.64 15.65
N VAL A 552 -20.38 -2.59 16.53
CA VAL A 552 -21.58 -2.55 17.36
C VAL A 552 -21.20 -2.88 18.81
N LEU A 553 -21.60 -2.01 19.73
CA LEU A 553 -21.43 -2.17 21.16
C LEU A 553 -22.79 -2.40 21.83
N TYR A 554 -22.87 -3.38 22.73
CA TYR A 554 -24.00 -3.58 23.61
C TYR A 554 -23.51 -3.84 25.04
N SER A 555 -24.20 -3.25 26.01
CA SER A 555 -23.98 -3.49 27.43
C SER A 555 -25.20 -4.22 28.00
N GLY A 556 -24.97 -5.31 28.73
CA GLY A 556 -26.06 -6.04 29.39
C GLY A 556 -26.89 -5.14 30.31
N SER A 557 -28.18 -5.41 30.47
CA SER A 557 -29.11 -4.54 31.21
C SER A 557 -28.74 -4.30 32.69
N ASN A 558 -27.95 -5.19 33.29
CA ASN A 558 -27.45 -5.09 34.66
C ASN A 558 -25.92 -4.89 34.72
N ALA A 559 -25.31 -4.43 33.63
CA ALA A 559 -23.85 -4.31 33.55
C ALA A 559 -23.30 -3.10 34.31
N VAL A 560 -22.26 -3.34 35.11
CA VAL A 560 -21.54 -2.31 35.89
C VAL A 560 -20.04 -2.48 35.59
N PRO A 561 -19.25 -1.40 35.40
CA PRO A 561 -19.64 0.02 35.51
C PRO A 561 -20.45 0.55 34.33
N SER A 562 -21.15 1.68 34.55
CA SER A 562 -21.90 2.42 33.53
C SER A 562 -21.30 3.83 33.36
N PRO A 563 -21.08 4.30 32.12
CA PRO A 563 -21.23 3.57 30.87
C PRO A 563 -20.17 2.47 30.71
N LEU A 564 -20.49 1.42 29.95
CA LEU A 564 -19.50 0.47 29.47
C LEU A 564 -18.59 1.20 28.47
N VAL A 565 -17.27 1.08 28.65
CA VAL A 565 -16.26 1.69 27.77
C VAL A 565 -15.43 0.60 27.10
N VAL A 566 -15.31 0.69 25.77
CA VAL A 566 -14.48 -0.16 24.92
C VAL A 566 -13.58 0.72 24.08
N SER A 567 -12.31 0.37 23.99
CA SER A 567 -11.35 0.98 23.09
C SER A 567 -11.04 0.02 21.94
N VAL A 568 -11.06 0.53 20.71
CA VAL A 568 -10.63 -0.17 19.51
C VAL A 568 -9.40 0.55 18.99
N GLU A 569 -8.28 -0.15 18.85
CA GLU A 569 -7.01 0.49 18.45
C GLU A 569 -6.86 0.56 16.94
N GLU A 570 -7.36 -0.45 16.25
CA GLU A 570 -7.33 -0.51 14.79
C GLU A 570 -8.52 -1.28 14.24
N LEU A 571 -8.92 -0.95 13.03
CA LEU A 571 -9.80 -1.74 12.21
C LEU A 571 -9.20 -1.87 10.81
N TRP A 572 -9.05 -3.10 10.34
CA TRP A 572 -8.72 -3.39 8.96
C TRP A 572 -9.82 -4.27 8.37
N ALA A 573 -10.28 -3.94 7.17
CA ALA A 573 -11.17 -4.79 6.39
C ALA A 573 -10.68 -4.91 4.96
N GLY A 574 -10.75 -6.11 4.40
CA GLY A 574 -10.31 -6.36 3.04
C GLY A 574 -10.84 -7.66 2.45
N SER A 575 -10.53 -7.90 1.18
CA SER A 575 -10.74 -9.19 0.54
C SER A 575 -10.04 -10.29 1.33
N THR A 576 -10.66 -11.46 1.44
CA THR A 576 -10.03 -12.62 2.06
C THR A 576 -8.80 -13.03 1.27
N ARG A 577 -7.63 -12.99 1.92
CA ARG A 577 -6.36 -13.50 1.37
C ARG A 577 -6.34 -15.03 1.34
#